data_AF-A0A4V1A3K3-F1
#
_entry.id   AF-A0A4V1A3K3-F1
#
_cell.length_a   1.000
_cell.length_b   1.000
_cell.length_c   1.000
_cell.angle_alpha   90.00
_cell.angle_beta   90.00
_cell.angle_gamma   90.00
#
_symmetry.space_group_name_H-M   'P 1'
#
loop_
_entity.id
_entity.type
_entity.pdbx_description
1 polymer ?
#
loop_
_entity_poly.entity_id
_entity_poly.type
_entity_poly.pdbx_seq_one_letter_code
_entity_poly.pdbx_strand_id
1 'polypeptide(L)'
;MRPGSRLATVAGVLAALMVQPALAQVTLMPDGPGAYAGGVDALDVRLDVSTDGDGATAARLTVSMDGAAVFEKRYDDLFAMFEVPVVQIAEIDPANESREVFLSSYTGGAHCCNLVSAVTATASGDWTEVEIGQFDGGPVPESLTDRNGDGAAEFMTHDGRFLYQFASYAGSYAPPLILGVRGGERVDLTADPDFQWHVRARLDRMGDIPAAGESRNSWLATHAAIQLLLGEPDPLARADAEYDPDVTWGLEYCRDADVAIYDCPEAETASRPFPEALRLFLTETGYME
;
A
#
# COMPACT_ATOMS: atom_id res chain seq x y z
N MET A 1 -67.49 -16.95 -29.98
CA MET A 1 -66.25 -16.16 -30.11
C MET A 1 -65.92 -15.60 -28.74
N ARG A 2 -64.88 -16.14 -28.08
CA ARG A 2 -64.35 -15.66 -26.79
C ARG A 2 -62.84 -15.48 -26.94
N PRO A 3 -62.25 -14.43 -26.34
CA PRO A 3 -60.86 -14.05 -26.60
C PRO A 3 -59.88 -14.96 -25.84
N GLY A 4 -58.76 -15.29 -26.48
CA GLY A 4 -57.66 -16.02 -25.88
C GLY A 4 -56.74 -15.07 -25.12
N SER A 5 -56.63 -15.26 -23.80
CA SER A 5 -55.63 -14.65 -22.94
C SER A 5 -54.30 -15.41 -23.07
N ARG A 6 -53.23 -14.73 -23.50
CA ARG A 6 -51.86 -15.23 -23.42
C ARG A 6 -51.28 -14.80 -22.06
N LEU A 7 -50.97 -15.77 -21.19
CA LEU A 7 -50.11 -15.55 -20.04
C LEU A 7 -48.66 -15.46 -20.53
N ALA A 8 -48.00 -14.33 -20.27
CA ALA A 8 -46.56 -14.19 -20.40
C ALA A 8 -45.91 -14.53 -19.05
N THR A 9 -45.14 -15.60 -19.01
CA THR A 9 -44.31 -15.96 -17.85
C THR A 9 -43.06 -15.09 -17.88
N VAL A 10 -42.97 -14.11 -16.99
CA VAL A 10 -41.72 -13.39 -16.73
C VAL A 10 -40.87 -14.28 -15.82
N ALA A 11 -39.84 -14.90 -16.38
CA ALA A 11 -38.80 -15.57 -15.60
C ALA A 11 -37.95 -14.48 -14.94
N GLY A 12 -38.18 -14.24 -13.65
CA GLY A 12 -37.32 -13.39 -12.84
C GLY A 12 -35.98 -14.10 -12.62
N VAL A 13 -34.91 -13.51 -13.15
CA VAL A 13 -33.53 -13.86 -12.75
C VAL A 13 -33.37 -13.35 -11.33
N LEU A 14 -33.37 -14.26 -10.34
CA LEU A 14 -32.82 -13.95 -9.03
C LEU A 14 -31.31 -13.78 -9.20
N ALA A 15 -30.85 -12.53 -9.26
CA ALA A 15 -29.46 -12.22 -8.96
C ALA A 15 -29.26 -12.53 -7.47
N ALA A 16 -28.67 -13.69 -7.18
CA ALA A 16 -28.09 -13.92 -5.88
C ALA A 16 -26.92 -12.93 -5.74
N LEU A 17 -27.12 -11.84 -5.00
CA LEU A 17 -26.02 -11.11 -4.42
C LEU A 17 -25.28 -12.11 -3.52
N MET A 18 -24.19 -12.68 -4.04
CA MET A 18 -23.22 -13.35 -3.19
C MET A 18 -22.65 -12.26 -2.29
N VAL A 19 -23.19 -12.16 -1.08
CA VAL A 19 -22.50 -11.51 0.02
C VAL A 19 -21.25 -12.38 0.20
N GLN A 20 -20.11 -11.91 -0.30
CA GLN A 20 -18.83 -12.54 0.03
C GLN A 20 -18.78 -12.60 1.57
N PRO A 21 -18.55 -13.78 2.17
CA PRO A 21 -18.33 -13.82 3.60
C PRO A 21 -17.17 -12.88 3.85
N ALA A 22 -17.43 -11.77 4.56
CA ALA A 22 -16.37 -10.92 5.04
C ALA A 22 -15.34 -11.87 5.67
N LEU A 23 -14.13 -11.89 5.12
CA LEU A 23 -13.02 -12.64 5.72
C LEU A 23 -13.07 -12.32 7.20
N ALA A 24 -13.11 -13.34 8.05
CA ALA A 24 -13.21 -13.14 9.48
C ALA A 24 -11.97 -12.39 9.94
N GLN A 25 -12.10 -11.06 10.01
CA GLN A 25 -11.06 -10.14 10.40
C GLN A 25 -11.28 -9.79 11.86
N VAL A 26 -10.33 -10.15 12.70
CA VAL A 26 -10.24 -9.60 14.05
C VAL A 26 -9.34 -8.39 13.95
N THR A 27 -9.88 -7.21 14.26
CA THR A 27 -9.13 -5.97 14.31
C THR A 27 -8.99 -5.52 15.76
N LEU A 28 -7.76 -5.35 16.22
CA LEU A 28 -7.44 -4.69 17.49
C LEU A 28 -6.91 -3.28 17.20
N MET A 29 -7.51 -2.29 17.86
CA MET A 29 -7.09 -0.89 17.80
C MET A 29 -6.85 -0.39 19.23
N PRO A 30 -5.68 -0.71 19.82
CA PRO A 30 -5.36 -0.24 21.17
C PRO A 30 -5.30 1.29 21.23
N ASP A 31 -6.01 1.85 22.19
CA ASP A 31 -6.12 3.30 22.43
C ASP A 31 -5.31 3.78 23.65
N GLY A 32 -4.58 2.88 24.30
CA GLY A 32 -3.69 3.21 25.42
C GLY A 32 -3.09 1.96 26.09
N PRO A 33 -2.50 2.13 27.28
CA PRO A 33 -1.96 1.01 28.06
C PRO A 33 -3.04 0.03 28.47
N GLY A 34 -2.78 -1.26 28.29
CA GLY A 34 -3.77 -2.31 28.51
C GLY A 34 -3.40 -3.61 27.82
N ALA A 35 -4.26 -4.62 27.99
CA ALA A 35 -4.13 -5.89 27.30
C ALA A 35 -5.30 -6.04 26.31
N TYR A 36 -4.95 -6.24 25.05
CA TYR A 36 -5.89 -6.45 23.95
C TYR A 36 -5.68 -7.86 23.42
N ALA A 37 -6.76 -8.55 23.08
CA ALA A 37 -6.66 -9.89 22.54
C ALA A 37 -7.84 -10.19 21.62
N GLY A 38 -7.62 -11.09 20.67
CA GLY A 38 -8.64 -11.63 19.81
C GLY A 38 -8.09 -12.83 19.05
N GLY A 39 -8.94 -13.56 18.36
CA GLY A 39 -8.53 -14.78 17.67
C GLY A 39 -9.58 -15.25 16.68
N VAL A 40 -9.13 -16.03 15.69
CA VAL A 40 -9.97 -16.69 14.70
C VAL A 40 -9.45 -18.10 14.50
N ASP A 41 -10.36 -19.08 14.56
CA ASP A 41 -10.03 -20.51 14.52
C ASP A 41 -8.99 -20.90 15.60
N ALA A 42 -7.83 -21.41 15.22
CA ALA A 42 -6.76 -21.80 16.13
C ALA A 42 -5.74 -20.68 16.42
N LEU A 43 -5.87 -19.53 15.75
CA LEU A 43 -4.94 -18.42 15.81
C LEU A 43 -5.44 -17.37 16.81
N ASP A 44 -4.65 -17.12 17.85
CA ASP A 44 -4.89 -16.08 18.84
C ASP A 44 -3.78 -15.02 18.80
N VAL A 45 -4.17 -13.76 18.94
CA VAL A 45 -3.26 -12.63 19.09
C VAL A 45 -3.51 -11.93 20.42
N ARG A 46 -2.42 -11.58 21.11
CA ARG A 46 -2.42 -10.74 22.30
C ARG A 46 -1.45 -9.58 22.13
N LEU A 47 -1.90 -8.39 22.47
CA LEU A 47 -1.11 -7.17 22.49
C LEU A 47 -1.14 -6.58 23.91
N ASP A 48 0.00 -6.64 24.60
CA ASP A 48 0.20 -6.03 25.92
C ASP A 48 0.89 -4.67 25.76
N VAL A 49 0.14 -3.60 25.97
CA VAL A 49 0.58 -2.21 25.85
C VAL A 49 0.94 -1.67 27.23
N SER A 50 2.12 -1.09 27.35
CA SER A 50 2.69 -0.58 28.59
C SER A 50 3.38 0.76 28.37
N THR A 51 3.40 1.61 29.40
CA THR A 51 4.23 2.81 29.42
C THR A 51 5.47 2.55 30.26
N ASP A 52 6.62 3.02 29.79
CA ASP A 52 7.83 3.04 30.60
C ASP A 52 7.88 4.27 31.54
N GLY A 53 8.98 4.40 32.28
CA GLY A 53 9.17 5.46 33.27
C GLY A 53 9.26 6.88 32.69
N ASP A 54 9.58 7.00 31.40
CA ASP A 54 9.72 8.28 30.69
C ASP A 54 8.45 8.64 29.90
N GLY A 55 7.42 7.78 29.98
CA GLY A 55 6.13 7.96 29.30
C GLY A 55 6.10 7.44 27.86
N ALA A 56 7.16 6.78 27.38
CA ALA A 56 7.15 6.11 26.09
C ALA A 56 6.28 4.85 26.17
N THR A 57 5.56 4.55 25.09
CA THR A 57 4.62 3.43 25.05
C THR A 57 5.21 2.29 24.24
N ALA A 58 5.33 1.12 24.87
CA ALA A 58 5.78 -0.09 24.23
C ALA A 58 4.69 -1.16 24.23
N ALA A 59 4.69 -2.01 23.21
CA ALA A 59 3.79 -3.14 23.07
C ALA A 59 4.53 -4.46 22.94
N ARG A 60 4.01 -5.51 23.56
CA ARG A 60 4.41 -6.89 23.29
C ARG A 60 3.30 -7.57 22.51
N LEU A 61 3.62 -8.00 21.29
CA LEU A 61 2.76 -8.83 20.47
C LEU A 61 3.12 -10.29 20.74
N THR A 62 2.12 -11.10 21.09
CA THR A 62 2.22 -12.55 21.18
C THR A 62 1.20 -13.17 20.24
N VAL A 63 1.65 -14.04 19.36
CA VAL A 63 0.81 -14.84 18.47
C VAL A 63 0.87 -16.29 18.91
N SER A 64 -0.28 -16.94 19.03
CA SER A 64 -0.39 -18.32 19.47
C SER A 64 -1.21 -19.14 18.49
N MET A 65 -0.81 -20.39 18.28
CA MET A 65 -1.53 -21.39 17.50
C MET A 65 -1.89 -22.56 18.41
N ASP A 66 -3.16 -22.94 18.46
CA ASP A 66 -3.68 -24.00 19.34
C ASP A 66 -3.28 -23.80 20.82
N GLY A 67 -3.23 -22.54 21.26
CA GLY A 67 -2.86 -22.14 22.62
C GLY A 67 -1.36 -22.18 22.93
N ALA A 68 -0.50 -22.54 21.97
CA ALA A 68 0.95 -22.46 22.10
C ALA A 68 1.50 -21.19 21.43
N ALA A 69 2.34 -20.42 22.13
CA ALA A 69 2.97 -19.25 21.55
C ALA A 69 3.92 -19.65 20.41
N VAL A 70 3.68 -19.10 19.22
CA VAL A 70 4.48 -19.35 18.00
C VAL A 70 5.33 -18.15 17.60
N PHE A 71 4.94 -16.95 17.99
CA PHE A 71 5.70 -15.73 17.77
C PHE A 71 5.53 -14.77 18.94
N GLU A 72 6.61 -14.09 19.31
CA GLU A 72 6.60 -13.02 20.31
C GLU A 72 7.60 -11.93 19.93
N LYS A 73 7.15 -10.67 19.94
CA LYS A 73 8.02 -9.52 19.72
C LYS A 73 7.58 -8.33 20.56
N ARG A 74 8.57 -7.58 21.04
CA ARG A 74 8.37 -6.28 21.68
C ARG A 74 8.65 -5.17 20.68
N TYR A 75 7.77 -4.17 20.65
CA TYR A 75 7.87 -2.94 19.87
C TYR A 75 7.94 -1.77 20.84
N ASP A 76 9.03 -1.01 20.81
CA ASP A 76 9.23 0.14 21.70
C ASP A 76 8.60 1.44 21.15
N ASP A 77 8.37 1.51 19.83
CA ASP A 77 7.84 2.70 19.13
C ASP A 77 6.55 2.38 18.34
N LEU A 78 5.69 1.51 18.87
CA LEU A 78 4.45 1.10 18.18
C LEU A 78 3.37 2.20 18.17
N PHE A 79 3.47 3.15 19.10
CA PHE A 79 2.47 4.20 19.30
C PHE A 79 3.06 5.55 18.97
N ALA A 80 2.26 6.36 18.30
CA ALA A 80 2.54 7.78 18.13
C ALA A 80 1.43 8.63 18.75
N MET A 81 1.76 9.89 19.02
CA MET A 81 0.91 10.83 19.76
C MET A 81 -0.53 10.98 19.24
N PHE A 82 -0.78 10.67 17.97
CA PHE A 82 -2.08 10.90 17.30
C PHE A 82 -2.62 9.70 16.51
N GLU A 83 -1.89 8.59 16.46
CA GLU A 83 -2.20 7.44 15.60
C GLU A 83 -2.07 6.16 16.45
N VAL A 84 -3.13 5.35 16.44
CA VAL A 84 -3.15 4.06 17.14
C VAL A 84 -2.69 2.96 16.19
N PRO A 85 -1.87 2.00 16.64
CA PRO A 85 -1.54 0.88 15.79
C PRO A 85 -2.78 0.03 15.54
N VAL A 86 -2.76 -0.67 14.43
CA VAL A 86 -3.80 -1.60 14.00
C VAL A 86 -3.18 -2.98 13.93
N VAL A 87 -3.77 -3.94 14.64
CA VAL A 87 -3.45 -5.36 14.50
C VAL A 87 -4.65 -6.05 13.86
N GLN A 88 -4.42 -6.81 12.80
CA GLN A 88 -5.47 -7.53 12.09
C GLN A 88 -5.10 -8.99 11.90
N ILE A 89 -6.07 -9.88 12.12
CA ILE A 89 -5.97 -11.27 11.65
C ILE A 89 -6.66 -11.35 10.29
N ALA A 90 -5.96 -11.81 9.25
CA ALA A 90 -6.52 -11.96 7.92
C ALA A 90 -5.80 -13.09 7.16
N GLU A 91 -6.47 -13.68 6.17
CA GLU A 91 -5.80 -14.48 5.16
C GLU A 91 -5.05 -13.53 4.23
N ILE A 92 -3.72 -13.61 4.15
CA ILE A 92 -2.87 -12.74 3.32
C ILE A 92 -2.01 -13.61 2.40
N ASP A 93 -1.52 -14.75 2.90
CA ASP A 93 -0.69 -15.71 2.18
C ASP A 93 -1.42 -17.03 1.93
N PRO A 94 -2.08 -17.19 0.77
CA PRO A 94 -2.82 -18.41 0.45
C PRO A 94 -1.92 -19.64 0.25
N ALA A 95 -0.60 -19.49 0.29
CA ALA A 95 0.33 -20.63 0.29
C ALA A 95 0.40 -21.34 1.66
N ASN A 96 -0.14 -20.73 2.72
CA ASN A 96 -0.13 -21.25 4.08
C ASN A 96 -1.52 -21.79 4.49
N GLU A 97 -1.55 -22.67 5.50
CA GLU A 97 -2.81 -23.20 6.06
C GLU A 97 -3.41 -22.30 7.15
N SER A 98 -2.63 -21.33 7.63
CA SER A 98 -3.00 -20.43 8.73
C SER A 98 -3.06 -18.99 8.24
N ARG A 99 -4.01 -18.22 8.78
CA ARG A 99 -4.06 -16.77 8.62
C ARG A 99 -2.83 -16.07 9.19
N GLU A 100 -2.61 -14.85 8.73
CA GLU A 100 -1.55 -13.96 9.17
C GLU A 100 -2.05 -12.96 10.22
N VAL A 101 -1.09 -12.44 11.00
CA VAL A 101 -1.28 -11.28 11.87
C VAL A 101 -0.61 -10.06 11.23
N PHE A 102 -1.41 -9.21 10.61
CA PHE A 102 -0.97 -7.93 10.08
C PHE A 102 -0.82 -6.89 11.18
N LEU A 103 0.23 -6.08 11.07
CA LEU A 103 0.52 -4.98 11.97
C LEU A 103 0.76 -3.72 11.15
N SER A 104 0.10 -2.64 11.54
CA SER A 104 0.31 -1.31 10.99
C SER A 104 0.47 -0.31 12.13
N SER A 105 1.56 0.44 12.14
CA SER A 105 1.91 1.36 13.23
C SER A 105 2.55 2.63 12.72
N TYR A 106 2.19 3.77 13.31
CA TYR A 106 2.77 5.06 12.96
C TYR A 106 3.99 5.36 13.84
N THR A 107 5.13 5.66 13.24
CA THR A 107 6.36 5.99 13.99
C THR A 107 6.46 7.46 14.39
N GLY A 108 5.55 8.32 13.91
CA GLY A 108 5.57 9.76 14.16
C GLY A 108 6.31 10.60 13.10
N GLY A 109 5.84 11.83 12.92
CA GLY A 109 6.26 12.77 11.88
C GLY A 109 5.07 13.52 11.27
N ALA A 110 5.30 14.53 10.42
CA ALA A 110 4.22 15.23 9.71
C ALA A 110 3.76 14.49 8.44
N HIS A 111 4.59 13.57 7.95
CA HIS A 111 4.37 12.71 6.77
C HIS A 111 4.82 11.28 7.07
N CYS A 112 5.84 11.12 7.92
CA CYS A 112 6.30 9.82 8.40
C CYS A 112 5.38 9.19 9.46
N CYS A 113 5.20 7.88 9.52
CA CYS A 113 5.46 6.80 8.56
C CYS A 113 4.65 5.62 9.10
N ASN A 114 3.74 5.08 8.30
CA ASN A 114 3.07 3.83 8.60
C ASN A 114 4.02 2.67 8.29
N LEU A 115 4.59 2.08 9.35
CA LEU A 115 5.29 0.80 9.27
C LEU A 115 4.27 -0.33 9.21
N VAL A 116 4.44 -1.19 8.22
CA VAL A 116 3.54 -2.30 7.94
C VAL A 116 4.32 -3.60 7.89
N SER A 117 3.84 -4.60 8.63
CA SER A 117 4.39 -5.95 8.62
C SER A 117 3.30 -7.01 8.76
N ALA A 118 3.65 -8.26 8.47
CA ALA A 118 2.80 -9.41 8.69
C ALA A 118 3.58 -10.51 9.41
N VAL A 119 3.02 -11.04 10.49
CA VAL A 119 3.49 -12.27 11.11
C VAL A 119 2.79 -13.44 10.42
N THR A 120 3.58 -14.33 9.83
CA THR A 120 3.12 -15.44 8.98
C THR A 120 3.92 -16.70 9.24
N ALA A 121 3.34 -17.85 8.89
CA ALA A 121 4.06 -19.11 8.85
C ALA A 121 4.98 -19.16 7.61
N THR A 122 6.15 -19.76 7.74
CA THR A 122 7.01 -20.11 6.62
C THR A 122 6.62 -21.50 6.09
N ALA A 123 7.14 -21.87 4.93
CA ALA A 123 6.96 -23.21 4.38
C ALA A 123 7.46 -24.36 5.30
N SER A 124 8.34 -24.07 6.27
CA SER A 124 8.79 -25.05 7.29
C SER A 124 7.84 -25.17 8.48
N GLY A 125 6.82 -24.31 8.58
CA GLY A 125 5.89 -24.21 9.70
C GLY A 125 6.41 -23.33 10.86
N ASP A 126 7.59 -22.71 10.72
CA ASP A 126 8.08 -21.72 11.67
C ASP A 126 7.35 -20.38 11.46
N TRP A 127 7.21 -19.56 12.49
CA TRP A 127 6.57 -18.25 12.36
C TRP A 127 7.61 -17.13 12.33
N THR A 128 7.43 -16.19 11.39
CA THR A 128 8.31 -15.04 11.23
C THR A 128 7.49 -13.78 10.97
N GLU A 129 8.11 -12.63 11.19
CA GLU A 129 7.58 -11.35 10.73
C GLU A 129 8.23 -10.97 9.40
N VAL A 130 7.39 -10.60 8.44
CA VAL A 130 7.76 -10.10 7.12
C VAL A 130 7.48 -8.61 7.08
N GLU A 131 8.51 -7.82 6.79
CA GLU A 131 8.34 -6.40 6.56
C GLU A 131 7.64 -6.18 5.21
N ILE A 132 6.45 -5.57 5.23
CA ILE A 132 5.74 -5.16 4.02
C ILE A 132 6.31 -3.82 3.55
N GLY A 133 6.56 -2.89 4.46
CA GLY A 133 7.33 -1.68 4.16
C GLY A 133 6.95 -0.50 5.04
N GLN A 134 7.39 0.67 4.59
CA GLN A 134 7.12 1.96 5.22
C GLN A 134 6.42 2.87 4.21
N PHE A 135 5.29 3.45 4.62
CA PHE A 135 4.45 4.26 3.74
C PHE A 135 4.08 5.59 4.40
N ASP A 136 3.93 6.64 3.60
CA ASP A 136 3.40 7.92 4.09
C ASP A 136 1.92 7.77 4.50
N GLY A 137 1.55 8.48 5.56
CA GLY A 137 0.21 8.40 6.17
C GLY A 137 0.16 7.55 7.44
N GLY A 138 -1.02 7.47 8.05
CA GLY A 138 -1.28 6.71 9.27
C GLY A 138 -1.79 5.28 9.00
N PRO A 139 -1.86 4.42 10.03
CA PRO A 139 -2.58 3.16 10.00
C PRO A 139 -4.03 3.32 9.55
N VAL A 140 -4.42 2.61 8.50
CA VAL A 140 -5.82 2.59 8.02
C VAL A 140 -6.33 1.15 8.09
N PRO A 141 -7.32 0.83 8.96
CA PRO A 141 -7.87 -0.52 9.07
C PRO A 141 -8.43 -1.09 7.75
N GLU A 142 -8.84 -0.25 6.81
CA GLU A 142 -9.37 -0.66 5.49
C GLU A 142 -8.28 -0.87 4.42
N SER A 143 -7.00 -0.66 4.77
CA SER A 143 -5.88 -0.83 3.84
C SER A 143 -5.58 -2.29 3.51
N LEU A 144 -5.99 -3.24 4.36
CA LEU A 144 -5.87 -4.68 4.14
C LEU A 144 -7.25 -5.27 3.80
N THR A 145 -7.48 -5.68 2.56
CA THR A 145 -8.78 -6.21 2.12
C THR A 145 -8.59 -7.10 0.90
N ASP A 146 -9.39 -8.17 0.80
CA ASP A 146 -9.52 -8.98 -0.42
C ASP A 146 -10.29 -8.18 -1.48
N ARG A 147 -9.57 -7.66 -2.46
CA ARG A 147 -10.11 -6.70 -3.44
C ARG A 147 -10.40 -7.34 -4.78
N ASN A 148 -9.73 -8.44 -5.11
CA ASN A 148 -9.99 -9.23 -6.33
C ASN A 148 -10.99 -10.39 -6.09
N GLY A 149 -11.30 -10.72 -4.83
CA GLY A 149 -12.21 -11.78 -4.44
C GLY A 149 -11.58 -13.18 -4.47
N ASP A 150 -10.26 -13.29 -4.42
CA ASP A 150 -9.55 -14.58 -4.48
C ASP A 150 -9.44 -15.29 -3.11
N GLY A 151 -9.87 -14.62 -2.04
CA GLY A 151 -9.86 -15.13 -0.68
C GLY A 151 -8.64 -14.71 0.15
N ALA A 152 -7.63 -14.07 -0.46
CA ALA A 152 -6.52 -13.44 0.22
C ALA A 152 -6.71 -11.92 0.27
N ALA A 153 -6.23 -11.28 1.33
CA ALA A 153 -6.28 -9.83 1.48
C ALA A 153 -5.00 -9.18 0.95
N GLU A 154 -5.14 -8.07 0.23
CA GLU A 154 -4.03 -7.24 -0.21
C GLU A 154 -3.91 -5.97 0.62
N PHE A 155 -2.66 -5.53 0.82
CA PHE A 155 -2.38 -4.20 1.32
C PHE A 155 -2.32 -3.21 0.16
N MET A 156 -3.24 -2.24 0.16
CA MET A 156 -3.32 -1.22 -0.88
C MET A 156 -2.85 0.14 -0.36
N THR A 157 -1.94 0.77 -1.11
CA THR A 157 -1.41 2.10 -0.82
C THR A 157 -1.00 2.82 -2.12
N HIS A 158 -0.13 3.81 -2.01
CA HIS A 158 0.51 4.50 -3.12
C HIS A 158 2.01 4.26 -3.11
N ASP A 159 2.63 4.28 -4.29
CA ASP A 159 4.08 4.19 -4.41
C ASP A 159 4.73 5.49 -3.93
N GLY A 160 5.21 5.46 -2.67
CA GLY A 160 5.80 6.61 -2.00
C GLY A 160 7.02 7.20 -2.71
N ARG A 161 7.67 6.44 -3.60
CA ARG A 161 8.84 6.91 -4.38
C ARG A 161 8.49 8.09 -5.30
N PHE A 162 7.23 8.26 -5.67
CA PHE A 162 6.78 9.42 -6.46
C PHE A 162 6.56 10.69 -5.63
N LEU A 163 6.44 10.55 -4.31
CA LEU A 163 6.25 11.67 -3.40
C LEU A 163 7.57 12.44 -3.30
N TYR A 164 7.50 13.77 -3.41
CA TYR A 164 8.67 14.67 -3.49
C TYR A 164 9.54 14.55 -4.75
N GLN A 165 9.32 13.57 -5.62
CA GLN A 165 10.20 13.32 -6.78
C GLN A 165 10.06 14.38 -7.89
N PHE A 166 8.84 14.83 -8.21
CA PHE A 166 8.59 15.79 -9.29
C PHE A 166 7.72 16.99 -8.87
N ALA A 167 7.41 17.10 -7.58
CA ALA A 167 6.71 18.22 -6.95
C ALA A 167 6.94 18.17 -5.44
N SER A 168 6.58 19.23 -4.71
CA SER A 168 6.39 19.13 -3.26
C SER A 168 5.37 18.05 -2.91
N TYR A 169 5.34 17.59 -1.65
CA TYR A 169 4.36 16.58 -1.20
C TYR A 169 2.91 16.96 -1.51
N ALA A 170 2.52 18.20 -1.22
CA ALA A 170 1.18 18.69 -1.48
C ALA A 170 0.83 18.71 -2.98
N GLY A 171 1.84 18.83 -3.84
CA GLY A 171 1.70 18.77 -5.28
C GLY A 171 1.91 17.39 -5.88
N SER A 172 2.26 16.38 -5.07
CA SER A 172 2.65 15.07 -5.57
C SER A 172 1.44 14.20 -5.91
N TYR A 173 1.56 13.51 -7.03
CA TYR A 173 0.74 12.38 -7.42
C TYR A 173 1.59 11.11 -7.30
N ALA A 174 0.93 9.98 -7.10
CA ALA A 174 1.59 8.67 -7.02
C ALA A 174 0.68 7.58 -7.59
N PRO A 175 1.26 6.57 -8.29
CA PRO A 175 0.54 5.41 -8.77
C PRO A 175 0.09 4.54 -7.57
N PRO A 176 -0.91 3.67 -7.75
CA PRO A 176 -1.26 2.73 -6.70
C PRO A 176 -0.14 1.72 -6.50
N LEU A 177 -0.03 1.17 -5.29
CA LEU A 177 0.85 0.07 -4.94
C LEU A 177 0.02 -0.99 -4.21
N ILE A 178 0.08 -2.22 -4.69
CA ILE A 178 -0.71 -3.34 -4.18
C ILE A 178 0.27 -4.42 -3.76
N LEU A 179 0.28 -4.74 -2.47
CA LEU A 179 1.24 -5.66 -1.87
C LEU A 179 0.51 -6.84 -1.25
N GLY A 180 1.13 -8.01 -1.33
CA GLY A 180 0.70 -9.22 -0.64
C GLY A 180 1.88 -9.94 0.01
N VAL A 181 1.59 -11.11 0.57
CA VAL A 181 2.60 -12.05 1.07
C VAL A 181 2.41 -13.38 0.36
N ARG A 182 3.48 -14.00 -0.13
CA ARG A 182 3.45 -15.32 -0.77
C ARG A 182 4.64 -16.15 -0.30
N GLY A 183 4.38 -17.32 0.27
CA GLY A 183 5.40 -18.19 0.84
C GLY A 183 6.26 -17.53 1.93
N GLY A 184 5.68 -16.61 2.71
CA GLY A 184 6.40 -15.85 3.74
C GLY A 184 7.29 -14.72 3.20
N GLU A 185 7.08 -14.26 1.97
CA GLU A 185 7.79 -13.12 1.38
C GLU A 185 6.83 -12.06 0.86
N ARG A 186 7.21 -10.78 0.95
CA ARG A 186 6.46 -9.68 0.33
C ARG A 186 6.51 -9.79 -1.18
N VAL A 187 5.35 -9.63 -1.82
CA VAL A 187 5.23 -9.54 -3.28
C VAL A 187 4.53 -8.26 -3.71
N ASP A 188 4.98 -7.69 -4.84
CA ASP A 188 4.28 -6.61 -5.53
C ASP A 188 3.29 -7.21 -6.55
N LEU A 189 2.01 -6.93 -6.33
CA LEU A 189 0.89 -7.42 -7.13
C LEU A 189 0.33 -6.32 -8.06
N THR A 190 0.94 -5.15 -8.10
CA THR A 190 0.40 -3.96 -8.79
C THR A 190 0.18 -4.19 -10.29
N ALA A 191 1.06 -4.98 -10.92
CA ALA A 191 0.98 -5.31 -12.34
C ALA A 191 0.09 -6.53 -12.65
N ASP A 192 -0.49 -7.18 -11.63
CA ASP A 192 -1.35 -8.34 -11.84
C ASP A 192 -2.63 -7.94 -12.61
N PRO A 193 -3.01 -8.69 -13.68
CA PRO A 193 -4.27 -8.50 -14.40
C PRO A 193 -5.51 -8.35 -13.50
N ASP A 194 -5.56 -9.06 -12.37
CA ASP A 194 -6.72 -9.06 -11.47
C ASP A 194 -6.91 -7.72 -10.74
N PHE A 195 -5.86 -6.89 -10.66
CA PHE A 195 -5.92 -5.55 -10.07
C PHE A 195 -5.96 -4.41 -11.09
N GLN A 196 -5.99 -4.70 -12.40
CA GLN A 196 -6.03 -3.65 -13.43
C GLN A 196 -7.21 -2.69 -13.27
N TRP A 197 -8.35 -3.15 -12.72
CA TRP A 197 -9.49 -2.27 -12.45
C TRP A 197 -9.13 -1.17 -11.43
N HIS A 198 -8.34 -1.50 -10.42
CA HIS A 198 -7.89 -0.56 -9.39
C HIS A 198 -6.84 0.41 -9.95
N VAL A 199 -5.91 -0.13 -10.74
CA VAL A 199 -4.91 0.66 -11.46
C VAL A 199 -5.59 1.68 -12.39
N ARG A 200 -6.58 1.25 -13.18
CA ARG A 200 -7.37 2.17 -14.03
C ARG A 200 -8.14 3.20 -13.21
N ALA A 201 -8.79 2.80 -12.12
CA ALA A 201 -9.53 3.72 -11.25
C ALA A 201 -8.65 4.82 -10.65
N ARG A 202 -7.33 4.63 -10.57
CA ARG A 202 -6.41 5.70 -10.17
C ARG A 202 -6.40 6.86 -11.18
N LEU A 203 -6.47 6.60 -12.49
CA LEU A 203 -6.52 7.66 -13.51
C LEU A 203 -7.72 8.58 -13.28
N ASP A 204 -8.90 8.01 -13.01
CA ASP A 204 -10.10 8.79 -12.73
C ASP A 204 -9.95 9.62 -11.43
N ARG A 205 -9.37 9.03 -10.37
CA ARG A 205 -9.15 9.71 -9.09
C ARG A 205 -8.10 10.82 -9.14
N MET A 206 -7.18 10.77 -10.10
CA MET A 206 -6.21 11.85 -10.30
C MET A 206 -6.83 13.09 -10.92
N GLY A 207 -8.02 12.97 -11.55
CA GLY A 207 -8.70 14.07 -12.21
C GLY A 207 -7.95 14.61 -13.42
N ASP A 208 -8.35 15.80 -13.86
CA ASP A 208 -7.74 16.49 -15.00
C ASP A 208 -6.29 16.89 -14.72
N ILE A 209 -5.49 16.98 -15.78
CA ILE A 209 -4.11 17.46 -15.69
C ILE A 209 -4.06 18.87 -15.06
N PRO A 210 -3.22 19.10 -14.04
CA PRO A 210 -3.07 20.42 -13.44
C PRO A 210 -2.61 21.50 -14.44
N ALA A 211 -2.80 22.76 -14.07
CA ALA A 211 -2.20 23.89 -14.78
C ALA A 211 -0.65 23.83 -14.72
N ALA A 212 0.02 24.78 -15.39
CA ALA A 212 1.47 24.95 -15.28
C ALA A 212 1.94 24.99 -13.80
N GLY A 213 3.08 24.38 -13.52
CA GLY A 213 3.63 24.19 -12.18
C GLY A 213 4.00 22.73 -11.87
N GLU A 214 4.63 22.52 -10.72
CA GLU A 214 5.20 21.22 -10.33
C GLU A 214 4.19 20.06 -10.30
N SER A 215 2.96 20.32 -9.85
CA SER A 215 1.92 19.30 -9.79
C SER A 215 1.58 18.71 -11.16
N ARG A 216 1.74 19.47 -12.24
CA ARG A 216 1.57 18.95 -13.60
C ARG A 216 2.62 17.92 -13.95
N ASN A 217 3.89 18.17 -13.64
CA ASN A 217 4.98 17.23 -13.90
C ASN A 217 4.83 15.96 -13.05
N SER A 218 4.45 16.10 -11.78
CA SER A 218 4.13 14.95 -10.92
C SER A 218 2.92 14.14 -11.41
N TRP A 219 1.85 14.82 -11.86
CA TRP A 219 0.68 14.17 -12.46
C TRP A 219 1.07 13.38 -13.72
N LEU A 220 1.88 13.98 -14.60
CA LEU A 220 2.35 13.34 -15.84
C LEU A 220 3.26 12.14 -15.57
N ALA A 221 4.14 12.24 -14.58
CA ALA A 221 4.98 11.13 -14.13
C ALA A 221 4.13 9.95 -13.65
N THR A 222 3.15 10.24 -12.78
CA THR A 222 2.22 9.23 -12.26
C THR A 222 1.36 8.62 -13.36
N HIS A 223 0.88 9.45 -14.29
CA HIS A 223 0.11 8.99 -15.43
C HIS A 223 0.94 8.03 -16.28
N ALA A 224 2.18 8.38 -16.63
CA ALA A 224 3.06 7.51 -17.40
C ALA A 224 3.32 6.15 -16.70
N ALA A 225 3.54 6.16 -15.39
CA ALA A 225 3.69 4.94 -14.59
C ALA A 225 2.45 4.05 -14.64
N ILE A 226 1.26 4.63 -14.53
CA ILE A 226 -0.01 3.88 -14.65
C ILE A 226 -0.20 3.33 -16.07
N GLN A 227 0.13 4.11 -17.10
CA GLN A 227 0.05 3.64 -18.49
C GLN A 227 1.00 2.47 -18.75
N LEU A 228 2.20 2.48 -18.15
CA LEU A 228 3.14 1.34 -18.18
C LEU A 228 2.54 0.10 -17.51
N LEU A 229 1.97 0.24 -16.31
CA LEU A 229 1.29 -0.86 -15.61
C LEU A 229 0.11 -1.44 -16.42
N LEU A 230 -0.55 -0.62 -17.22
CA LEU A 230 -1.66 -1.03 -18.08
C LEU A 230 -1.23 -1.59 -19.44
N GLY A 231 0.07 -1.55 -19.76
CA GLY A 231 0.62 -2.04 -21.03
C GLY A 231 0.21 -1.19 -22.24
N GLU A 232 -0.01 0.11 -22.03
CA GLU A 232 -0.41 1.04 -23.08
C GLU A 232 0.75 1.27 -24.08
N PRO A 233 0.46 1.44 -25.39
CA PRO A 233 1.49 1.39 -26.44
C PRO A 233 2.44 2.59 -26.46
N ASP A 234 2.03 3.74 -25.92
CA ASP A 234 2.85 4.95 -25.85
C ASP A 234 2.66 5.65 -24.48
N PRO A 235 3.18 5.05 -23.40
CA PRO A 235 2.82 5.43 -22.04
C PRO A 235 3.42 6.80 -21.64
N LEU A 236 4.49 7.23 -22.32
CA LEU A 236 5.21 8.47 -22.03
C LEU A 236 4.77 9.66 -22.91
N ALA A 237 3.96 9.44 -23.95
CA ALA A 237 3.61 10.46 -24.95
C ALA A 237 3.16 11.80 -24.35
N ARG A 238 2.24 11.73 -23.37
CA ARG A 238 1.71 12.94 -22.71
C ARG A 238 2.77 13.61 -21.85
N ALA A 239 3.59 12.83 -21.15
CA ALA A 239 4.66 13.36 -20.33
C ALA A 239 5.70 14.12 -21.19
N ASP A 240 5.99 13.61 -22.39
CA ASP A 240 6.90 14.28 -23.32
C ASP A 240 6.33 15.56 -23.94
N ALA A 241 5.02 15.62 -24.15
CA ALA A 241 4.36 16.70 -24.87
C ALA A 241 3.81 17.82 -23.97
N GLU A 242 3.36 17.48 -22.75
CA GLU A 242 2.53 18.36 -21.92
C GLU A 242 3.21 18.83 -20.63
N TYR A 243 4.46 18.41 -20.36
CA TYR A 243 5.19 18.83 -19.16
C TYR A 243 5.44 20.35 -19.14
N ASP A 244 5.62 20.88 -17.93
CA ASP A 244 6.05 22.26 -17.74
C ASP A 244 7.58 22.32 -17.73
N PRO A 245 8.21 22.96 -18.75
CA PRO A 245 9.67 23.03 -18.84
C PRO A 245 10.30 24.05 -17.89
N ASP A 246 9.51 24.96 -17.30
CA ASP A 246 10.03 25.98 -16.37
C ASP A 246 10.16 25.43 -14.93
N VAL A 247 9.63 24.24 -14.66
CA VAL A 247 9.73 23.56 -13.37
C VAL A 247 11.03 22.75 -13.29
N THR A 248 11.87 23.08 -12.31
CA THR A 248 13.14 22.38 -12.05
C THR A 248 13.10 21.43 -10.85
N TRP A 249 11.96 21.34 -10.14
CA TRP A 249 11.83 20.49 -8.95
C TRP A 249 12.16 19.04 -9.26
N GLY A 250 13.09 18.45 -8.51
CA GLY A 250 13.49 17.05 -8.64
C GLY A 250 14.18 16.70 -9.97
N LEU A 251 14.63 17.71 -10.72
CA LEU A 251 15.38 17.54 -11.96
C LEU A 251 16.90 17.70 -11.77
N GLU A 252 17.32 18.12 -10.59
CA GLU A 252 18.72 18.32 -10.23
C GLU A 252 19.34 17.02 -9.71
N TYR A 253 20.60 16.79 -10.05
CA TYR A 253 21.37 15.65 -9.60
C TYR A 253 22.84 16.06 -9.38
N CYS A 254 23.54 15.31 -8.54
CA CYS A 254 24.98 15.49 -8.38
C CYS A 254 25.73 14.71 -9.46
N ARG A 255 26.76 15.31 -10.06
CA ARG A 255 27.62 14.59 -11.03
C ARG A 255 28.38 13.44 -10.40
N ASP A 256 28.69 13.55 -9.12
CA ASP A 256 29.14 12.42 -8.31
C ASP A 256 27.90 11.64 -7.86
N ALA A 257 27.71 10.45 -8.44
CA ALA A 257 26.54 9.62 -8.18
C ALA A 257 26.47 9.11 -6.73
N ASP A 258 27.58 9.13 -5.99
CA ASP A 258 27.63 8.71 -4.59
C ASP A 258 27.22 9.83 -3.61
N VAL A 259 26.95 11.04 -4.13
CA VAL A 259 26.60 12.23 -3.33
C VAL A 259 25.14 12.61 -3.55
N ALA A 260 24.37 12.66 -2.47
CA ALA A 260 23.00 13.15 -2.49
C ALA A 260 22.94 14.62 -2.92
N ILE A 261 21.91 15.02 -3.67
CA ILE A 261 21.78 16.38 -4.20
C ILE A 261 21.84 17.46 -3.11
N TYR A 262 21.29 17.20 -1.92
CA TYR A 262 21.31 18.14 -0.79
C TYR A 262 22.72 18.38 -0.22
N ASP A 263 23.63 17.43 -0.41
CA ASP A 263 25.04 17.50 0.00
C ASP A 263 25.97 17.86 -1.17
N CYS A 264 25.43 18.01 -2.39
CA CYS A 264 26.21 18.23 -3.59
C CYS A 264 26.75 19.66 -3.65
N PRO A 265 28.06 19.86 -3.89
CA PRO A 265 28.60 21.20 -4.16
C PRO A 265 27.93 21.81 -5.40
N GLU A 266 27.57 23.09 -5.35
CA GLU A 266 26.88 23.79 -6.46
C GLU A 266 27.61 23.65 -7.81
N ALA A 267 28.95 23.64 -7.79
CA ALA A 267 29.76 23.45 -9.01
C ALA A 267 29.60 22.07 -9.65
N GLU A 268 29.21 21.06 -8.86
CA GLU A 268 28.96 19.67 -9.27
C GLU A 268 27.48 19.34 -9.43
N THR A 269 26.59 20.29 -9.13
CA THR A 269 25.17 20.17 -9.44
C THR A 269 24.97 20.26 -10.96
N ALA A 270 24.15 19.37 -11.48
CA ALA A 270 23.65 19.39 -12.84
C ALA A 270 22.13 19.22 -12.83
N SER A 271 21.50 19.51 -13.96
CA SER A 271 20.06 19.30 -14.15
C SER A 271 19.83 18.57 -15.47
N ARG A 272 18.72 17.83 -15.54
CA ARG A 272 18.27 17.15 -16.75
C ARG A 272 16.81 17.51 -17.06
N PRO A 273 16.42 17.54 -18.35
CA PRO A 273 15.04 17.78 -18.71
C PRO A 273 14.09 16.74 -18.09
N PHE A 274 12.88 17.16 -17.74
CA PHE A 274 11.86 16.29 -17.14
C PHE A 274 11.65 14.96 -17.91
N PRO A 275 11.52 14.93 -19.26
CA PRO A 275 11.38 13.67 -19.99
C PRO A 275 12.53 12.68 -19.76
N GLU A 276 13.76 13.17 -19.62
CA GLU A 276 14.93 12.32 -19.34
C GLU A 276 14.91 11.85 -17.88
N ALA A 277 14.61 12.75 -16.94
CA ALA A 277 14.52 12.44 -15.52
C ALA A 277 13.43 11.40 -15.23
N LEU A 278 12.26 11.54 -15.85
CA LEU A 278 11.15 10.61 -15.72
C LEU A 278 11.53 9.21 -16.19
N ARG A 279 12.17 9.09 -17.36
CA ARG A 279 12.58 7.78 -17.88
C ARG A 279 13.57 7.09 -16.95
N LEU A 280 14.59 7.83 -16.49
CA LEU A 280 15.55 7.28 -15.54
C LEU A 280 14.85 6.80 -14.26
N PHE A 281 14.01 7.65 -13.67
CA PHE A 281 13.26 7.33 -12.46
C PHE A 281 12.37 6.08 -12.64
N LEU A 282 11.64 5.97 -13.75
CA LEU A 282 10.80 4.81 -14.05
C LEU A 282 11.63 3.52 -14.24
N THR A 283 12.83 3.62 -14.82
CA THR A 283 13.76 2.48 -14.92
C THR A 283 14.28 2.07 -13.54
N GLU A 284 14.77 3.03 -12.74
CA GLU A 284 15.30 2.78 -11.39
C GLU A 284 14.25 2.21 -10.43
N THR A 285 12.99 2.59 -10.63
CA THR A 285 11.87 2.12 -9.81
C THR A 285 11.20 0.84 -10.35
N GLY A 286 11.64 0.33 -11.50
CA GLY A 286 11.20 -0.95 -12.06
C GLY A 286 9.90 -0.90 -12.88
N TYR A 287 9.42 0.28 -13.26
CA TYR A 287 8.27 0.42 -14.17
C TYR A 287 8.65 0.21 -15.64
N MET A 288 9.94 0.29 -15.96
CA MET A 288 10.47 0.17 -17.31
C MET A 288 11.85 -0.52 -17.27
N GLU A 289 12.20 -1.23 -18.35
CA GLU A 289 13.53 -1.83 -18.55
C GLU A 289 14.53 -0.83 -19.17
#